data_AF-A0A7L6B2Z0-F1
#
_entry.id   AF-A0A7L6B2Z0-F1
#
_cell.length_a   1.000
_cell.length_b   1.000
_cell.length_c   1.000
_cell.angle_alpha   90.00
_cell.angle_beta   90.00
_cell.angle_gamma   90.00
#
_symmetry.space_group_name_H-M   'P 1'
#
loop_
_entity.id
_entity.type
_entity.pdbx_description
1 polymer ?
#
loop_
_entity_poly.entity_id
_entity_poly.type
_entity_poly.pdbx_seq_one_letter_code
_entity_poly.pdbx_strand_id
1 'polypeptide(L)'
;MSSVRTGTPVPSTGRLESSRDRPETALLDLQKQAKKLEKDLREQAESVDELRRDDDALTVAGIYAPGRDLGKVSADLIADEHAPHLADLRYKEPGLAKRADWEQMWDLQRQEDALPDEAAKRELRKGIPVPPKCTSADFLKGGYCKHWGKLDVTQGRFVLYPDARRDGDPSLLVGWAGRDHREHAQALATPVVAREQEDGWAADRLLPLVAGLREILPWVRHWYGEFDPTWGASPADIYAGFLAETTNRLHLTDEALTSWRPPKATSGRRTKQ
;
A
#
# COMPACT_ATOMS: atom_id res chain seq x y z
N MET A 1 27.63 73.76 17.16
CA MET A 1 27.37 72.67 18.12
C MET A 1 26.29 71.78 17.52
N SER A 2 26.61 70.49 17.32
CA SER A 2 25.73 69.29 17.22
C SER A 2 24.45 69.36 16.36
N SER A 3 24.07 68.38 15.53
CA SER A 3 24.56 67.03 15.29
C SER A 3 23.94 66.53 13.98
N VAL A 4 24.72 65.76 13.22
CA VAL A 4 24.30 64.92 12.10
C VAL A 4 23.40 63.78 12.61
N ARG A 5 22.37 63.40 11.83
CA ARG A 5 21.96 61.99 11.68
C ARG A 5 21.32 61.75 10.29
N THR A 6 21.94 60.79 9.63
CA THR A 6 21.75 60.21 8.30
C THR A 6 20.42 59.49 8.15
N GLY A 7 19.67 59.80 7.09
CA GLY A 7 18.53 59.01 6.60
C GLY A 7 18.97 58.04 5.50
N THR A 8 18.63 56.78 5.69
CA THR A 8 18.92 55.58 4.89
C THR A 8 18.34 55.62 3.47
N PRO A 9 18.99 55.04 2.44
CA PRO A 9 18.42 54.90 1.11
C PRO A 9 17.46 53.70 1.04
N VAL A 10 16.34 53.89 0.34
CA VAL A 10 15.37 52.85 -0.02
C VAL A 10 15.98 51.96 -1.11
N PRO A 11 16.05 50.62 -0.96
CA PRO A 11 16.47 49.77 -2.06
C PRO A 11 15.31 49.56 -3.04
N SER A 12 15.60 49.83 -4.31
CA SER A 12 14.74 49.57 -5.46
C SER A 12 14.44 48.08 -5.60
N THR A 13 13.16 47.76 -5.75
CA THR A 13 12.60 46.65 -6.55
C THR A 13 13.58 45.53 -6.91
N GLY A 14 13.65 44.54 -6.02
CA GLY A 14 14.13 43.20 -6.35
C GLY A 14 13.29 42.63 -7.50
N ARG A 15 13.97 42.40 -8.62
CA ARG A 15 13.52 41.60 -9.77
C ARG A 15 12.97 40.28 -9.25
N LEU A 16 11.68 40.03 -9.49
CA LEU A 16 11.02 38.74 -9.28
C LEU A 16 11.67 37.72 -10.23
N GLU A 17 12.72 37.03 -9.77
CA GLU A 17 13.20 35.83 -10.44
C GLU A 17 12.25 34.66 -10.13
N SER A 18 11.71 34.12 -11.23
CA SER A 18 11.17 32.78 -11.44
C SER A 18 10.59 32.03 -10.23
N SER A 19 9.26 32.00 -10.12
CA SER A 19 8.53 30.94 -9.40
C SER A 19 7.80 29.99 -10.36
N ARG A 20 8.38 29.70 -11.54
CA ARG A 20 7.77 28.80 -12.52
C ARG A 20 8.47 27.43 -12.69
N ASP A 21 9.57 27.17 -11.98
CA ASP A 21 10.36 25.94 -12.18
C ASP A 21 10.16 24.84 -11.11
N ARG A 22 9.02 24.80 -10.39
CA ARG A 22 8.87 23.94 -9.20
C ARG A 22 8.04 22.63 -9.30
N PRO A 23 7.39 22.22 -10.41
CA PRO A 23 6.76 20.90 -10.47
C PRO A 23 7.69 19.76 -10.94
N GLU A 24 8.68 20.03 -11.80
CA GLU A 24 9.55 18.97 -12.35
C GLU A 24 10.58 18.43 -11.34
N THR A 25 11.03 19.25 -10.39
CA THR A 25 11.95 18.82 -9.34
C THR A 25 11.29 17.88 -8.34
N ALA A 26 10.01 18.09 -8.02
CA ALA A 26 9.28 17.24 -7.08
C ALA A 26 9.07 15.84 -7.65
N LEU A 27 8.73 15.72 -8.94
CA LEU A 27 8.59 14.42 -9.62
C LEU A 27 9.94 13.71 -9.70
N LEU A 28 11.03 14.42 -10.04
CA LEU A 28 12.36 13.82 -10.11
C LEU A 28 12.85 13.36 -8.74
N ASP A 29 12.56 14.13 -7.68
CA ASP A 29 12.93 13.77 -6.31
C ASP A 29 12.06 12.63 -5.79
N LEU A 30 10.75 12.59 -6.10
CA LEU A 30 9.88 11.44 -5.83
C LEU A 30 10.31 10.21 -6.62
N GLN A 31 10.77 10.35 -7.86
CA GLN A 31 11.31 9.25 -8.67
C GLN A 31 12.65 8.75 -8.13
N LYS A 32 13.53 9.63 -7.65
CA LYS A 32 14.77 9.23 -6.96
C LYS A 32 14.47 8.56 -5.64
N GLN A 33 13.50 9.08 -4.87
CA GLN A 33 13.04 8.48 -3.64
C GLN A 33 12.42 7.11 -3.93
N ALA A 34 11.58 6.99 -4.95
CA ALA A 34 10.98 5.74 -5.40
C ALA A 34 12.03 4.74 -5.88
N LYS A 35 13.07 5.16 -6.61
CA LYS A 35 14.19 4.28 -7.00
C LYS A 35 15.05 3.84 -5.83
N LYS A 36 15.27 4.72 -4.85
CA LYS A 36 15.97 4.38 -3.61
C LYS A 36 15.15 3.39 -2.79
N LEU A 37 13.87 3.68 -2.60
CA LEU A 37 12.90 2.81 -1.95
C LEU A 37 12.73 1.49 -2.70
N GLU A 38 12.79 1.47 -4.02
CA GLU A 38 12.77 0.25 -4.83
C GLU A 38 14.02 -0.58 -4.59
N LYS A 39 15.19 0.05 -4.51
CA LYS A 39 16.45 -0.63 -4.16
C LYS A 39 16.38 -1.20 -2.74
N ASP A 40 16.01 -0.39 -1.76
CA ASP A 40 15.88 -0.80 -0.36
C ASP A 40 14.81 -1.89 -0.21
N LEU A 41 13.74 -1.83 -1.01
CA LEU A 41 12.69 -2.85 -1.06
C LEU A 41 13.17 -4.12 -1.76
N ARG A 42 14.00 -4.04 -2.80
CA ARG A 42 14.60 -5.22 -3.45
C ARG A 42 15.55 -5.94 -2.50
N GLU A 43 16.20 -5.19 -1.62
CA GLU A 43 17.02 -5.71 -0.53
C GLU A 43 16.16 -6.30 0.61
N GLN A 44 14.93 -5.83 0.84
CA GLN A 44 14.01 -6.34 1.87
C GLN A 44 13.00 -7.41 1.40
N ALA A 45 12.65 -7.42 0.12
CA ALA A 45 11.80 -8.40 -0.54
C ALA A 45 12.71 -9.53 -1.04
N GLU A 46 13.40 -10.15 -0.10
CA GLU A 46 14.33 -11.24 -0.36
C GLU A 46 13.63 -12.31 -1.21
N SER A 47 14.13 -12.48 -2.42
CA SER A 47 13.57 -13.41 -3.38
C SER A 47 13.88 -14.84 -2.94
N VAL A 48 13.03 -15.79 -3.33
CA VAL A 48 13.36 -17.23 -3.28
C VAL A 48 14.74 -17.52 -3.89
N ASP A 49 15.20 -16.69 -4.83
CA ASP A 49 16.55 -16.79 -5.44
C ASP A 49 17.70 -16.43 -4.50
N GLU A 50 17.47 -15.64 -3.44
CA GLU A 50 18.46 -15.39 -2.40
C GLU A 50 18.45 -16.53 -1.37
N LEU A 51 17.28 -17.06 -1.01
CA LEU A 51 17.20 -18.30 -0.23
C LEU A 51 17.87 -19.49 -0.94
N ARG A 52 17.87 -19.50 -2.28
CA ARG A 52 18.61 -20.49 -3.09
C ARG A 52 20.13 -20.33 -3.01
N ARG A 53 20.62 -19.21 -2.49
CA ARG A 53 22.05 -18.91 -2.27
C ARG A 53 22.43 -18.94 -0.78
N ASP A 54 21.47 -19.19 0.09
CA ASP A 54 21.65 -19.28 1.54
C ASP A 54 21.80 -20.76 1.97
N ASP A 55 22.99 -21.11 2.47
CA ASP A 55 23.34 -22.48 2.84
C ASP A 55 22.50 -23.01 4.02
N ASP A 56 22.09 -22.14 4.95
CA ASP A 56 21.27 -22.52 6.10
C ASP A 56 19.83 -22.80 5.62
N ALA A 57 19.29 -21.96 4.75
CA ALA A 57 17.97 -22.16 4.14
C ALA A 57 17.91 -23.47 3.34
N LEU A 58 18.94 -23.75 2.53
CA LEU A 58 19.06 -25.01 1.79
C LEU A 58 19.16 -26.22 2.71
N THR A 59 19.92 -26.12 3.80
CA THR A 59 20.06 -27.18 4.81
C THR A 59 18.71 -27.47 5.50
N VAL A 60 18.03 -26.44 5.98
CA VAL A 60 16.72 -26.58 6.64
C VAL A 60 15.68 -27.15 5.67
N ALA A 61 15.64 -26.67 4.43
CA ALA A 61 14.74 -27.20 3.40
C ALA A 61 15.06 -28.66 3.05
N GLY A 62 16.34 -29.04 3.01
CA GLY A 62 16.79 -30.41 2.80
C GLY A 62 16.38 -31.36 3.92
N ILE A 63 16.29 -30.88 5.17
CA ILE A 63 15.77 -31.64 6.32
C ILE A 63 14.25 -31.72 6.28
N TYR A 64 13.58 -30.58 6.04
CA TYR A 64 12.13 -30.46 6.06
C TYR A 64 11.45 -31.21 4.92
N ALA A 65 11.99 -31.10 3.71
CA ALA A 65 11.44 -31.66 2.48
C ALA A 65 12.55 -32.21 1.56
N PRO A 66 13.16 -33.35 1.91
CA PRO A 66 14.30 -33.91 1.19
C PRO A 66 14.04 -34.09 -0.31
N GLY A 67 14.97 -33.62 -1.15
CA GLY A 67 14.92 -33.80 -2.61
C GLY A 67 13.87 -32.95 -3.34
N ARG A 68 13.15 -32.05 -2.65
CA ARG A 68 12.22 -31.11 -3.28
C ARG A 68 12.92 -29.79 -3.63
N ASP A 69 12.49 -29.18 -4.74
CA ASP A 69 12.93 -27.82 -5.10
C ASP A 69 12.48 -26.81 -4.03
N LEU A 70 13.41 -25.95 -3.58
CA LEU A 70 13.17 -24.95 -2.54
C LEU A 70 12.01 -24.02 -2.90
N GLY A 71 11.92 -23.58 -4.15
CA GLY A 71 10.83 -22.69 -4.59
C GLY A 71 9.46 -23.36 -4.47
N LYS A 72 9.35 -24.66 -4.78
CA LYS A 72 8.12 -25.43 -4.56
C LYS A 72 7.80 -25.59 -3.07
N VAL A 73 8.80 -25.86 -2.24
CA VAL A 73 8.61 -25.99 -0.79
C VAL A 73 8.13 -24.68 -0.17
N SER A 74 8.77 -23.57 -0.53
CA SER A 74 8.36 -22.22 -0.09
C SER A 74 6.96 -21.88 -0.58
N ALA A 75 6.64 -22.16 -1.85
CA ALA A 75 5.30 -21.94 -2.39
C ALA A 75 4.22 -22.74 -1.64
N ASP A 76 4.48 -24.01 -1.34
CA ASP A 76 3.56 -24.86 -0.58
C ASP A 76 3.35 -24.34 0.86
N LEU A 77 4.42 -23.91 1.52
CA LEU A 77 4.36 -23.37 2.89
C LEU A 77 3.57 -22.06 2.94
N ILE A 78 3.66 -21.24 1.89
CA ILE A 78 2.99 -19.93 1.84
C ILE A 78 1.55 -20.06 1.31
N ALA A 79 1.23 -21.12 0.56
CA ALA A 79 -0.03 -21.27 -0.20
C ALA A 79 -1.30 -21.02 0.63
N ASP A 80 -1.28 -21.40 1.90
CA ASP A 80 -2.40 -21.22 2.83
C ASP A 80 -2.10 -20.24 3.96
N GLU A 81 -1.00 -19.47 3.91
CA GLU A 81 -0.53 -18.55 4.97
C GLU A 81 -0.54 -17.07 4.54
N HIS A 82 -1.21 -16.77 3.42
CA HIS A 82 -1.31 -15.42 2.86
C HIS A 82 -2.76 -14.97 2.65
N ALA A 83 -2.96 -13.65 2.60
CA ALA A 83 -4.17 -13.06 2.08
C ALA A 83 -3.86 -11.90 1.12
N PRO A 84 -4.68 -11.69 0.07
CA PRO A 84 -4.50 -10.57 -0.83
C PRO A 84 -4.54 -9.20 -0.14
N HIS A 85 -3.75 -8.26 -0.62
CA HIS A 85 -3.71 -6.89 -0.10
C HIS A 85 -5.07 -6.17 -0.21
N LEU A 86 -5.73 -6.27 -1.36
CA LEU A 86 -6.97 -5.53 -1.68
C LEU A 86 -8.22 -6.21 -1.10
N ALA A 87 -9.18 -5.41 -0.62
CA ALA A 87 -10.45 -5.92 -0.08
C ALA A 87 -11.23 -6.78 -1.08
N ASP A 88 -11.32 -6.32 -2.33
CA ASP A 88 -12.07 -6.97 -3.41
C ASP A 88 -11.53 -8.33 -3.81
N LEU A 89 -10.29 -8.62 -3.45
CA LEU A 89 -9.65 -9.93 -3.62
C LEU A 89 -9.85 -10.86 -2.43
N ARG A 90 -10.38 -10.33 -1.32
CA ARG A 90 -10.61 -11.05 -0.06
C ARG A 90 -12.08 -11.33 0.19
N TYR A 91 -12.94 -10.34 -0.02
CA TYR A 91 -14.34 -10.35 0.41
C TYR A 91 -15.32 -10.62 -0.73
N LYS A 92 -16.42 -11.29 -0.39
CA LYS A 92 -17.65 -11.27 -1.19
C LYS A 92 -18.40 -9.97 -0.96
N GLU A 93 -19.43 -9.71 -1.76
CA GLU A 93 -20.27 -8.52 -1.65
C GLU A 93 -20.83 -8.26 -0.23
N PRO A 94 -21.35 -9.24 0.54
CA PRO A 94 -21.75 -9.00 1.93
C PRO A 94 -20.58 -8.61 2.85
N GLY A 95 -19.38 -9.13 2.59
CA GLY A 95 -18.17 -8.79 3.33
C GLY A 95 -17.68 -7.38 3.04
N LEU A 96 -17.74 -6.97 1.77
CA LEU A 96 -17.41 -5.59 1.34
C LEU A 96 -18.36 -4.57 1.97
N ALA A 97 -19.66 -4.87 2.08
CA ALA A 97 -20.61 -4.01 2.78
C ALA A 97 -20.24 -3.82 4.26
N LYS A 98 -19.92 -4.92 4.96
CA LYS A 98 -19.46 -4.85 6.36
C LYS A 98 -18.15 -4.09 6.51
N ARG A 99 -17.23 -4.23 5.54
CA ARG A 99 -15.98 -3.48 5.53
C ARG A 99 -16.23 -1.98 5.36
N ALA A 100 -17.14 -1.58 4.48
CA ALA A 100 -17.52 -0.17 4.35
C ALA A 100 -18.07 0.40 5.68
N ASP A 101 -18.88 -0.37 6.41
CA ASP A 101 -19.33 0.01 7.75
C ASP A 101 -18.15 0.18 8.73
N TRP A 102 -17.13 -0.69 8.65
CA TRP A 102 -15.92 -0.56 9.47
C TRP A 102 -15.08 0.66 9.08
N GLU A 103 -14.92 0.95 7.79
CA GLU A 103 -14.19 2.11 7.30
C GLU A 103 -14.83 3.41 7.81
N GLN A 104 -16.16 3.51 7.74
CA GLN A 104 -16.91 4.62 8.31
C GLN A 104 -16.72 4.73 9.83
N MET A 105 -16.77 3.61 10.54
CA MET A 105 -16.53 3.58 11.98
C MET A 105 -15.11 4.03 12.34
N TRP A 106 -14.08 3.57 11.61
CA TRP A 106 -12.70 3.99 11.83
C TRP A 106 -12.50 5.47 11.51
N ASP A 107 -13.19 6.02 10.50
CA ASP A 107 -13.17 7.46 10.23
C ASP A 107 -13.74 8.26 11.40
N LEU A 108 -14.83 7.79 12.02
CA LEU A 108 -15.39 8.42 13.22
C LEU A 108 -14.43 8.30 14.42
N GLN A 109 -13.75 7.17 14.58
CA GLN A 109 -12.73 7.00 15.64
C GLN A 109 -11.53 7.92 15.42
N ARG A 110 -11.06 8.09 14.18
CA ARG A 110 -10.01 9.07 13.86
C ARG A 110 -10.45 10.50 14.15
N GLN A 111 -11.70 10.85 13.85
CA GLN A 111 -12.27 12.15 14.21
C GLN A 111 -12.34 12.32 15.74
N GLU A 112 -12.69 11.27 16.47
CA GLU A 112 -12.66 11.25 17.94
C GLU A 112 -11.25 11.53 18.45
N ASP A 113 -10.25 10.82 17.94
CA ASP A 113 -8.86 10.96 18.37
C ASP A 113 -8.29 12.36 18.10
N ALA A 114 -8.78 13.03 17.05
CA ALA A 114 -8.38 14.41 16.70
C ALA A 114 -9.01 15.48 17.60
N LEU A 115 -10.03 15.16 18.40
CA LEU A 115 -10.66 16.14 19.30
C LEU A 115 -9.76 16.47 20.50
N PRO A 116 -9.67 17.74 20.91
CA PRO A 116 -8.74 18.19 21.95
C PRO A 116 -9.18 17.83 23.37
N ASP A 117 -10.48 17.64 23.62
CA ASP A 117 -11.05 17.45 24.96
C ASP A 117 -11.88 16.16 25.09
N GLU A 118 -11.82 15.54 26.27
CA GLU A 118 -12.50 14.26 26.55
C GLU A 118 -14.03 14.37 26.55
N ALA A 119 -14.60 15.55 26.78
CA ALA A 119 -16.05 15.72 26.75
C ALA A 119 -16.57 15.63 25.31
N ALA A 120 -15.91 16.30 24.36
CA ALA A 120 -16.21 16.21 22.93
C ALA A 120 -15.98 14.78 22.41
N LYS A 121 -14.88 14.12 22.80
CA LYS A 121 -14.64 12.70 22.46
C LYS A 121 -15.77 11.80 22.95
N ARG A 122 -16.21 11.97 24.20
CA ARG A 122 -17.30 11.18 24.78
C ARG A 122 -18.62 11.38 24.04
N GLU A 123 -18.93 12.59 23.60
CA GLU A 123 -20.15 12.84 22.81
C GLU A 123 -20.07 12.18 21.43
N LEU A 124 -18.94 12.27 20.73
CA LEU A 124 -18.78 11.62 19.43
C LEU A 124 -18.83 10.09 19.56
N ARG A 125 -18.17 9.53 20.57
CA ARG A 125 -18.13 8.08 20.85
C ARG A 125 -19.52 7.46 21.00
N LYS A 126 -20.52 8.20 21.50
CA LYS A 126 -21.91 7.73 21.60
C LYS A 126 -22.57 7.48 20.24
N GLY A 127 -22.12 8.18 19.21
CA GLY A 127 -22.61 8.06 17.83
C GLY A 127 -21.90 7.00 16.99
N ILE A 128 -20.79 6.43 17.47
CA ILE A 128 -20.01 5.43 16.74
C ILE A 128 -20.77 4.09 16.80
N PRO A 129 -21.21 3.54 15.66
CA PRO A 129 -21.95 2.28 15.63
C PRO A 129 -21.06 1.12 16.04
N VAL A 130 -21.68 0.08 16.62
CA VAL A 130 -20.97 -1.18 16.90
C VAL A 130 -20.68 -1.86 15.56
N PRO A 131 -19.43 -2.26 15.28
CA PRO A 131 -19.08 -2.81 14.00
C PRO A 131 -19.74 -4.19 13.78
N PRO A 132 -20.23 -4.48 12.57
CA PRO A 132 -20.78 -5.79 12.25
C PRO A 132 -19.69 -6.87 12.35
N LYS A 133 -20.08 -8.07 12.78
CA LYS A 133 -19.16 -9.21 12.85
C LYS A 133 -18.89 -9.79 11.46
N CYS A 134 -17.61 -9.99 11.17
CA CYS A 134 -17.17 -10.79 10.02
C CYS A 134 -17.24 -12.29 10.35
N THR A 135 -17.54 -13.09 9.34
CA THR A 135 -17.60 -14.54 9.40
C THR A 135 -16.92 -15.12 8.16
N SER A 136 -16.59 -16.40 8.18
CA SER A 136 -16.01 -17.08 7.01
C SER A 136 -16.89 -17.00 5.75
N ALA A 137 -18.21 -16.83 5.91
CA ALA A 137 -19.13 -16.68 4.79
C ALA A 137 -18.89 -15.41 3.97
N ASP A 138 -18.32 -14.38 4.60
CA ASP A 138 -18.05 -13.06 4.01
C ASP A 138 -16.82 -13.05 3.10
N PHE A 139 -15.95 -14.08 3.16
CA PHE A 139 -14.72 -14.17 2.38
C PHE A 139 -14.88 -15.02 1.11
N LEU A 140 -14.07 -14.70 0.09
CA LEU A 140 -13.97 -15.48 -1.16
C LEU A 140 -13.38 -16.87 -0.93
N LYS A 141 -12.41 -17.00 -0.02
CA LYS A 141 -11.84 -18.28 0.43
C LYS A 141 -11.95 -18.41 1.94
N GLY A 142 -12.35 -19.58 2.43
CA GLY A 142 -12.46 -19.85 3.87
C GLY A 142 -11.14 -19.68 4.63
N GLY A 143 -10.01 -19.93 3.97
CA GLY A 143 -8.66 -19.72 4.53
C GLY A 143 -8.36 -18.27 4.88
N TYR A 144 -8.85 -17.30 4.10
CA TYR A 144 -8.59 -15.88 4.37
C TYR A 144 -9.13 -15.44 5.73
N CYS A 145 -10.31 -15.93 6.13
CA CYS A 145 -10.89 -15.61 7.44
C CYS A 145 -9.97 -15.94 8.64
N LYS A 146 -9.04 -16.89 8.49
CA LYS A 146 -8.10 -17.25 9.57
C LYS A 146 -6.94 -16.25 9.71
N HIS A 147 -6.70 -15.46 8.66
CA HIS A 147 -5.56 -14.55 8.55
C HIS A 147 -5.93 -13.10 8.82
N TRP A 148 -7.19 -12.86 9.14
CA TRP A 148 -7.71 -11.55 9.49
C TRP A 148 -8.38 -11.66 10.85
N GLY A 149 -7.94 -10.82 11.77
CA GLY A 149 -8.51 -10.69 13.10
C GLY A 149 -9.88 -10.01 13.06
N LYS A 150 -10.37 -9.60 14.22
CA LYS A 150 -11.59 -8.79 14.30
C LYS A 150 -11.34 -7.45 13.60
N LEU A 151 -12.27 -7.00 12.77
CA LEU A 151 -12.23 -5.69 12.09
C LEU A 151 -11.04 -5.55 11.13
N ASP A 152 -10.83 -6.52 10.26
CA ASP A 152 -9.88 -6.44 9.15
C ASP A 152 -8.41 -6.15 9.53
N VAL A 153 -8.00 -6.48 10.75
CA VAL A 153 -6.59 -6.42 11.17
C VAL A 153 -5.86 -7.66 10.66
N THR A 154 -4.76 -7.48 9.92
CA THR A 154 -3.91 -8.60 9.49
C THR A 154 -3.43 -9.41 10.69
N GLN A 155 -3.77 -10.70 10.73
CA GLN A 155 -3.19 -11.69 11.66
C GLN A 155 -2.39 -12.78 10.94
N GLY A 156 -2.48 -12.81 9.61
CA GLY A 156 -1.71 -13.70 8.75
C GLY A 156 -0.23 -13.35 8.71
N ARG A 157 0.54 -14.25 8.14
CA ARG A 157 1.99 -14.14 8.01
C ARG A 157 2.40 -13.36 6.75
N PHE A 158 1.66 -13.52 5.67
CA PHE A 158 2.01 -12.91 4.39
C PHE A 158 0.86 -12.13 3.75
N VAL A 159 1.20 -11.06 3.04
CA VAL A 159 0.32 -10.31 2.16
C VAL A 159 0.62 -10.69 0.71
N LEU A 160 -0.39 -11.06 -0.06
CA LEU A 160 -0.27 -11.41 -1.48
C LEU A 160 -0.58 -10.20 -2.37
N TYR A 161 0.26 -10.01 -3.39
CA TYR A 161 0.09 -9.00 -4.43
C TYR A 161 -0.12 -9.69 -5.79
N PRO A 162 -1.28 -10.33 -6.01
CA PRO A 162 -1.48 -11.19 -7.20
C PRO A 162 -1.43 -10.38 -8.50
N ASP A 163 -1.83 -9.10 -8.45
CA ASP A 163 -1.92 -8.24 -9.62
C ASP A 163 -0.58 -7.60 -10.00
N ALA A 164 0.46 -7.71 -9.16
CA ALA A 164 1.80 -7.19 -9.46
C ALA A 164 2.70 -8.18 -10.26
N ARG A 165 2.16 -9.36 -10.60
CA ARG A 165 2.87 -10.45 -11.27
C ARG A 165 3.03 -10.19 -12.77
N ARG A 166 4.26 -10.35 -13.31
CA ARG A 166 4.52 -10.29 -14.76
C ARG A 166 3.89 -11.49 -15.49
N ASP A 167 3.56 -11.31 -16.76
CA ASP A 167 3.07 -12.41 -17.59
C ASP A 167 4.14 -13.51 -17.72
N GLY A 168 3.73 -14.77 -17.55
CA GLY A 168 4.62 -15.93 -17.69
C GLY A 168 5.51 -16.24 -16.49
N ASP A 169 5.64 -15.37 -15.50
CA ASP A 169 6.44 -15.63 -14.28
C ASP A 169 5.64 -16.45 -13.27
N PRO A 170 5.92 -17.73 -13.00
CA PRO A 170 5.12 -18.57 -12.08
C PRO A 170 5.22 -18.17 -10.59
N SER A 171 6.07 -17.22 -10.21
CA SER A 171 6.29 -16.85 -8.82
C SER A 171 5.10 -16.10 -8.19
N LEU A 172 4.90 -16.32 -6.89
CA LEU A 172 3.97 -15.54 -6.06
C LEU A 172 4.70 -14.30 -5.54
N LEU A 173 4.16 -13.12 -5.80
CA LEU A 173 4.64 -11.91 -5.13
C LEU A 173 3.97 -11.76 -3.76
N VAL A 174 4.75 -12.02 -2.71
CA VAL A 174 4.29 -11.93 -1.31
C VAL A 174 5.19 -11.00 -0.51
N GLY A 175 4.58 -10.25 0.40
CA GLY A 175 5.27 -9.48 1.42
C GLY A 175 5.03 -10.06 2.81
N TRP A 176 5.93 -9.78 3.75
CA TRP A 176 5.72 -10.09 5.17
C TRP A 176 4.62 -9.20 5.74
N ALA A 177 3.62 -9.78 6.40
CA ALA A 177 2.48 -9.04 6.97
C ALA A 177 2.84 -8.24 8.24
N GLY A 178 4.00 -8.51 8.85
CA GLY A 178 4.50 -7.74 9.99
C GLY A 178 5.13 -6.40 9.61
N ARG A 179 5.15 -6.05 8.31
CA ARG A 179 5.51 -4.72 7.83
C ARG A 179 4.56 -3.68 8.39
N ASP A 180 5.06 -2.48 8.62
CA ASP A 180 4.21 -1.37 9.00
C ASP A 180 3.39 -0.82 7.80
N HIS A 181 2.46 0.12 8.05
CA HIS A 181 1.59 0.64 7.00
C HIS A 181 2.35 1.42 5.90
N ARG A 182 3.45 2.11 6.22
CA ARG A 182 4.24 2.85 5.22
C ARG A 182 5.07 1.90 4.36
N GLU A 183 5.56 0.80 4.92
CA GLU A 183 6.25 -0.27 4.17
C GLU A 183 5.28 -1.05 3.27
N HIS A 184 4.05 -1.29 3.71
CA HIS A 184 3.02 -1.87 2.84
C HIS A 184 2.62 -0.93 1.70
N ALA A 185 2.53 0.38 1.94
CA ALA A 185 2.33 1.37 0.89
C ALA A 185 3.47 1.37 -0.14
N GLN A 186 4.72 1.25 0.32
CA GLN A 186 5.89 1.09 -0.54
C GLN A 186 5.80 -0.15 -1.45
N ALA A 187 5.40 -1.28 -0.87
CA ALA A 187 5.25 -2.55 -1.56
C ALA A 187 4.17 -2.52 -2.65
N LEU A 188 3.23 -1.56 -2.58
CA LEU A 188 2.22 -1.30 -3.60
C LEU A 188 2.68 -0.27 -4.65
N ALA A 189 3.31 0.81 -4.20
CA ALA A 189 3.79 1.87 -5.09
C ALA A 189 4.93 1.40 -6.01
N THR A 190 5.83 0.57 -5.50
CA THR A 190 7.02 0.12 -6.26
C THR A 190 6.65 -0.67 -7.51
N PRO A 191 5.79 -1.72 -7.43
CA PRO A 191 5.35 -2.41 -8.63
C PRO A 191 4.57 -1.52 -9.59
N VAL A 192 3.78 -0.54 -9.11
CA VAL A 192 3.07 0.39 -10.01
C VAL A 192 4.06 1.12 -10.93
N VAL A 193 5.14 1.67 -10.38
CA VAL A 193 6.17 2.37 -11.17
C VAL A 193 6.88 1.42 -12.12
N ALA A 194 7.37 0.28 -11.62
CA ALA A 194 8.14 -0.67 -12.43
C ALA A 194 7.30 -1.24 -13.60
N ARG A 195 6.05 -1.62 -13.32
CA ARG A 195 5.14 -2.20 -14.33
C ARG A 195 4.72 -1.20 -15.38
N GLU A 196 4.54 0.05 -14.98
CA GLU A 196 4.22 1.11 -15.93
C GLU A 196 5.41 1.44 -16.83
N GLN A 197 6.59 1.68 -16.25
CA GLN A 197 7.75 2.19 -16.99
C GLN A 197 8.51 1.11 -17.77
N GLU A 198 8.62 -0.10 -17.22
CA GLU A 198 9.39 -1.18 -17.83
C GLU A 198 8.53 -2.09 -18.69
N ASP A 199 7.32 -2.43 -18.21
CA ASP A 199 6.43 -3.39 -18.86
C ASP A 199 5.33 -2.72 -19.72
N GLY A 200 5.20 -1.40 -19.66
CA GLY A 200 4.21 -0.64 -20.44
C GLY A 200 2.76 -1.00 -20.08
N TRP A 201 2.50 -1.38 -18.83
CA TRP A 201 1.14 -1.78 -18.41
C TRP A 201 0.15 -0.62 -18.53
N ALA A 202 -1.04 -0.94 -19.02
CA ALA A 202 -2.16 0.00 -19.10
C ALA A 202 -2.84 0.20 -17.73
N ALA A 203 -3.62 1.28 -17.63
CA ALA A 203 -4.25 1.72 -16.40
C ALA A 203 -5.14 0.66 -15.73
N ASP A 204 -5.89 -0.12 -16.51
CA ASP A 204 -6.78 -1.18 -16.03
C ASP A 204 -6.02 -2.29 -15.28
N ARG A 205 -4.81 -2.60 -15.73
CA ARG A 205 -3.94 -3.61 -15.11
C ARG A 205 -3.24 -3.09 -13.85
N LEU A 206 -2.91 -1.80 -13.80
CA LEU A 206 -2.32 -1.14 -12.63
C LEU A 206 -3.36 -0.81 -11.54
N LEU A 207 -4.63 -0.65 -11.94
CA LEU A 207 -5.73 -0.24 -11.09
C LEU A 207 -5.79 -0.97 -9.73
N PRO A 208 -5.79 -2.32 -9.64
CA PRO A 208 -5.88 -3.00 -8.34
C PRO A 208 -4.77 -2.64 -7.36
N LEU A 209 -3.54 -2.39 -7.84
CA LEU A 209 -2.42 -1.96 -6.99
C LEU A 209 -2.62 -0.54 -6.48
N VAL A 210 -3.11 0.35 -7.34
CA VAL A 210 -3.44 1.74 -6.99
C VAL A 210 -4.61 1.80 -6.01
N ALA A 211 -5.63 0.94 -6.20
CA ALA A 211 -6.74 0.78 -5.26
C ALA A 211 -6.25 0.28 -3.89
N GLY A 212 -5.31 -0.68 -3.88
CA GLY A 212 -4.67 -1.17 -2.67
C GLY A 212 -3.93 -0.06 -1.91
N LEU A 213 -3.20 0.79 -2.64
CA LEU A 213 -2.50 1.93 -2.05
C LEU A 213 -3.50 2.91 -1.43
N ARG A 214 -4.61 3.19 -2.12
CA ARG A 214 -5.69 4.03 -1.58
C ARG A 214 -6.27 3.46 -0.29
N GLU A 215 -6.52 2.15 -0.21
CA GLU A 215 -7.09 1.51 0.99
C GLU A 215 -6.19 1.64 2.22
N ILE A 216 -4.86 1.61 2.06
CA ILE A 216 -3.93 1.67 3.19
C ILE A 216 -3.61 3.10 3.64
N LEU A 217 -3.77 4.09 2.76
CA LEU A 217 -3.40 5.48 3.04
C LEU A 217 -4.01 6.09 4.31
N PRO A 218 -5.29 5.84 4.70
CA PRO A 218 -5.83 6.35 5.96
C PRO A 218 -5.00 5.93 7.19
N TRP A 219 -4.46 4.71 7.18
CA TRP A 219 -3.58 4.21 8.25
C TRP A 219 -2.20 4.84 8.20
N VAL A 220 -1.66 5.03 6.99
CA VAL A 220 -0.39 5.76 6.82
C VAL A 220 -0.52 7.19 7.34
N ARG A 221 -1.61 7.89 7.02
CA ARG A 221 -1.87 9.25 7.53
C ARG A 221 -1.97 9.32 9.04
N HIS A 222 -2.65 8.34 9.65
CA HIS A 222 -2.87 8.35 11.09
C HIS A 222 -1.58 8.06 11.88
N TRP A 223 -0.77 7.09 11.45
CA TRP A 223 0.42 6.67 12.20
C TRP A 223 1.74 7.28 11.71
N TYR A 224 1.81 7.68 10.43
CA TYR A 224 3.02 8.12 9.74
C TYR A 224 2.79 9.46 9.01
N GLY A 225 2.03 10.34 9.64
CA GLY A 225 1.74 11.69 9.15
C GLY A 225 2.86 12.71 9.41
N GLU A 226 3.74 12.44 10.37
CA GLU A 226 4.84 13.34 10.76
C GLU A 226 6.07 13.14 9.89
N PHE A 227 6.98 14.13 9.92
CA PHE A 227 8.27 14.06 9.22
C PHE A 227 9.11 12.88 9.73
N ASP A 228 9.55 12.02 8.82
CA ASP A 228 10.43 10.90 9.11
C ASP A 228 11.82 11.14 8.47
N PRO A 229 12.90 11.29 9.26
CA PRO A 229 14.25 11.51 8.75
C PRO A 229 14.78 10.40 7.83
N THR A 230 14.32 9.16 8.00
CA THR A 230 14.71 8.01 7.17
C THR A 230 14.17 8.18 5.75
N TRP A 231 12.97 8.74 5.65
CA TRP A 231 12.23 8.96 4.41
C TRP A 231 12.45 10.36 3.83
N GLY A 232 12.99 11.29 4.62
CA GLY A 232 13.26 12.67 4.24
C GLY A 232 12.00 13.55 4.10
N ALA A 233 10.82 13.00 4.39
CA ALA A 233 9.53 13.68 4.41
C ALA A 233 8.51 12.84 5.21
N SER A 234 7.27 13.32 5.33
CA SER A 234 6.17 12.53 5.87
C SER A 234 5.81 11.39 4.92
N PRO A 235 5.83 10.11 5.34
CA PRO A 235 5.37 9.00 4.51
C PRO A 235 3.93 9.19 4.01
N ALA A 236 3.05 9.77 4.84
CA ALA A 236 1.69 10.09 4.43
C ALA A 236 1.64 11.08 3.26
N ASP A 237 2.46 12.13 3.29
CA ASP A 237 2.52 13.13 2.22
C ASP A 237 3.13 12.54 0.95
N ILE A 238 4.19 11.73 1.07
CA ILE A 238 4.83 11.01 -0.06
C ILE A 238 3.78 10.18 -0.79
N TYR A 239 3.06 9.30 -0.08
CA TYR A 239 2.15 8.37 -0.72
C TYR A 239 0.82 9.00 -1.14
N ALA A 240 0.36 10.05 -0.46
CA ALA A 240 -0.78 10.84 -0.92
C ALA A 240 -0.45 11.57 -2.23
N GLY A 241 0.73 12.17 -2.33
CA GLY A 241 1.22 12.79 -3.57
C GLY A 241 1.37 11.78 -4.70
N PHE A 242 2.02 10.64 -4.42
CA PHE A 242 2.18 9.56 -5.39
C PHE A 242 0.83 9.04 -5.92
N LEU A 243 -0.15 8.82 -5.03
CA LEU A 243 -1.48 8.39 -5.44
C LEU A 243 -2.14 9.42 -6.37
N ALA A 244 -2.14 10.70 -5.97
CA ALA A 244 -2.76 11.78 -6.75
C ALA A 244 -2.11 11.96 -8.13
N GLU A 245 -0.79 11.90 -8.22
CA GLU A 245 -0.07 11.98 -9.49
C GLU A 245 -0.37 10.77 -10.39
N THR A 246 -0.36 9.57 -9.81
CA THR A 246 -0.63 8.32 -10.52
C THR A 246 -2.06 8.28 -11.06
N THR A 247 -3.07 8.62 -10.24
CA THR A 247 -4.46 8.63 -10.70
C THR A 247 -4.71 9.68 -11.78
N ASN A 248 -4.13 10.87 -11.65
CA ASN A 248 -4.20 11.90 -12.68
C ASN A 248 -3.58 11.44 -14.00
N ARG A 249 -2.38 10.85 -13.94
CA ARG A 249 -1.64 10.39 -15.12
C ARG A 249 -2.31 9.19 -15.81
N LEU A 250 -2.88 8.27 -15.04
CA LEU A 250 -3.61 7.10 -15.55
C LEU A 250 -5.09 7.36 -15.83
N HIS A 251 -5.57 8.58 -15.60
CA HIS A 251 -6.97 8.97 -15.71
C HIS A 251 -7.94 8.08 -14.89
N LEU A 252 -7.51 7.67 -13.69
CA LEU A 252 -8.31 6.88 -12.76
C LEU A 252 -9.09 7.79 -11.82
N THR A 253 -10.38 7.50 -11.63
CA THR A 253 -11.24 8.22 -10.69
C THR A 253 -11.28 7.51 -9.33
N ASP A 254 -11.65 8.23 -8.26
CA ASP A 254 -11.86 7.61 -6.94
C ASP A 254 -12.96 6.53 -7.00
N GLU A 255 -14.00 6.76 -7.82
CA GLU A 255 -15.04 5.78 -8.10
C GLU A 255 -14.46 4.52 -8.74
N ALA A 256 -13.60 4.65 -9.77
CA ALA A 256 -12.98 3.49 -10.41
C ALA A 256 -12.13 2.66 -9.44
N LEU A 257 -11.41 3.31 -8.51
CA LEU A 257 -10.62 2.63 -7.49
C LEU A 257 -11.49 1.91 -6.46
N THR A 258 -12.63 2.49 -6.06
CA THR A 258 -13.53 1.94 -5.03
C THR A 258 -14.52 0.90 -5.57
N SER A 259 -14.88 1.01 -6.85
CA SER A 259 -15.81 0.09 -7.52
C SER A 259 -15.10 -1.06 -8.22
N TRP A 260 -13.77 -1.12 -8.18
CA TRP A 260 -13.02 -2.17 -8.88
C TRP A 260 -13.37 -3.55 -8.33
N ARG A 261 -13.56 -4.51 -9.21
CA ARG A 261 -13.78 -5.91 -8.85
C ARG A 261 -12.88 -6.79 -9.73
N PRO A 262 -12.37 -7.91 -9.20
CA PRO A 262 -11.58 -8.83 -10.01
C PRO A 262 -12.42 -9.34 -11.19
N PRO A 263 -11.83 -9.49 -12.39
CA PRO A 263 -12.52 -10.08 -13.53
C PRO A 263 -13.11 -11.44 -13.12
N LYS A 264 -14.37 -11.68 -13.46
CA LYS A 264 -14.97 -13.01 -13.24
C LYS A 264 -14.13 -14.03 -13.98
N ALA A 265 -13.59 -15.01 -13.27
CA ALA A 265 -12.88 -16.12 -13.89
C ALA A 265 -13.80 -16.77 -14.93
N THR A 266 -13.55 -16.55 -16.22
CA THR A 266 -14.18 -17.32 -17.29
C THR A 266 -13.71 -18.75 -17.12
N SER A 267 -14.57 -19.59 -16.52
CA SER A 267 -14.39 -21.03 -16.45
C SER A 267 -14.11 -21.55 -17.85
N GLY A 268 -12.83 -21.77 -18.17
CA GLY A 268 -12.41 -22.43 -19.39
C GLY A 268 -13.10 -23.78 -19.46
N ARG A 269 -13.99 -23.94 -20.45
CA ARG A 269 -14.64 -25.19 -20.78
C ARG A 269 -13.54 -26.22 -21.03
N ARG A 270 -13.34 -27.12 -20.07
CA ARG A 270 -12.41 -28.24 -20.18
C ARG A 270 -13.02 -29.19 -21.22
N THR A 271 -12.67 -28.99 -22.49
CA THR A 271 -13.00 -29.93 -23.55
C THR A 271 -12.27 -31.23 -23.20
N LYS A 272 -13.03 -32.26 -22.81
CA LYS A 272 -12.50 -33.61 -22.69
C LYS A 272 -11.99 -34.01 -24.08
N GLN A 273 -10.69 -34.22 -24.20
CA GLN A 273 -10.10 -35.12 -25.18
C GLN A 273 -9.57 -36.34 -24.42
#